data_AF-A0AAW1S7Z1-F1
#
_entry.id   AF-A0AAW1S7Z1-F1
#
_cell.length_a   1.000
_cell.length_b   1.000
_cell.length_c   1.000
_cell.angle_alpha   90.00
_cell.angle_beta   90.00
_cell.angle_gamma   90.00
#
_symmetry.space_group_name_H-M   'P 1'
#
loop_
_entity.id
_entity.type
_entity.pdbx_description
1 polymer ?
#
loop_
_entity_poly.entity_id
_entity_poly.type
_entity_poly.pdbx_seq_one_letter_code
_entity_poly.pdbx_strand_id
1 'polypeptide(L)' 'MHIPGVFHLTEAHVFVVMTTQGRSSGQAFVEFPSPGDADHAMQLDRQMFGNRYVELFLSSAEEARRATSGSFF' A
#
# COMPACT_ATOMS: atom_id res chain seq x y z
N MET A 1 1.64 3.13 10.84
CA MET A 1 1.45 1.73 11.30
C MET A 1 2.83 1.13 11.49
N HIS A 2 3.25 0.85 12.73
CA HIS A 2 4.53 0.21 13.01
C HIS A 2 4.25 -1.27 13.28
N ILE A 3 4.53 -2.14 12.31
CA ILE A 3 4.51 -3.59 12.52
C ILE A 3 5.92 -3.95 13.02
N PRO A 4 6.13 -4.25 14.31
CA PRO A 4 7.46 -4.49 14.84
C PRO A 4 8.07 -5.74 14.19
N GLY A 5 9.30 -5.60 13.67
CA GLY A 5 10.16 -6.74 13.33
C GLY A 5 10.08 -7.28 11.92
N VAL A 6 9.39 -6.62 10.98
CA VAL A 6 9.30 -7.14 9.60
C VAL A 6 9.93 -6.19 8.58
N PHE A 7 9.52 -4.91 8.49
CA PHE A 7 10.12 -3.95 7.53
C PHE A 7 10.13 -2.51 8.07
N HIS A 8 11.20 -1.74 7.82
CA HIS A 8 11.30 -0.32 8.18
C HIS A 8 10.57 0.56 7.13
N LEU A 9 9.23 0.60 7.20
CA LEU A 9 8.40 1.46 6.37
C LEU A 9 8.06 2.76 7.09
N THR A 10 8.13 3.88 6.36
CA THR A 10 7.69 5.19 6.83
C THR A 10 6.47 5.66 6.04
N GLU A 11 5.83 6.76 6.47
CA GLU A 11 4.69 7.36 5.75
C GLU A 11 5.02 7.68 4.28
N ALA A 12 6.29 7.99 3.98
CA ALA A 12 6.74 8.27 2.62
C ALA A 12 6.65 7.05 1.67
N HIS A 13 6.52 5.84 2.20
CA HIS A 13 6.41 4.60 1.42
C HIS A 13 4.97 4.15 1.22
N VAL A 14 3.99 4.88 1.77
CA VAL A 14 2.57 4.53 1.71
C VAL A 14 1.84 5.58 0.89
N PHE A 15 1.27 5.14 -0.23
CA PHE A 15 0.59 6.01 -1.17
C PHE A 15 -0.90 5.65 -1.22
N VAL A 16 -1.73 6.47 -0.59
CA VAL A 16 -3.19 6.30 -0.61
C VAL A 16 -3.74 6.87 -1.91
N VAL A 17 -4.51 6.06 -2.63
CA VAL A 17 -5.17 6.51 -3.86
C VAL A 17 -6.37 7.36 -3.50
N MET A 18 -6.41 8.58 -4.02
CA MET A 18 -7.52 9.50 -3.84
C MET A 18 -8.42 9.50 -5.06
N THR A 19 -9.72 9.65 -4.83
CA THR A 19 -10.71 9.94 -5.86
C THR A 19 -10.60 11.40 -6.31
N THR A 20 -11.20 11.74 -7.45
CA THR A 20 -11.27 13.12 -7.95
C THR A 20 -12.00 14.09 -7.01
N GLN A 21 -12.73 13.56 -6.01
CA GLN A 21 -13.41 14.35 -4.98
C GLN A 21 -12.55 14.55 -3.72
N GLY A 22 -11.27 14.15 -3.74
CA GLY A 22 -10.35 14.25 -2.60
C GLY A 22 -10.64 13.25 -1.46
N ARG A 23 -11.47 12.23 -1.69
CA ARG A 23 -11.73 11.15 -0.73
C ARG A 23 -10.85 9.94 -1.04
N SER A 24 -10.46 9.17 -0.03
CA SER A 24 -9.76 7.91 -0.25
C SER A 24 -10.60 6.94 -1.09
N SER A 25 -9.96 6.28 -2.06
CA SER A 25 -10.63 5.30 -2.93
C SER A 25 -10.81 3.93 -2.26
N GLY A 26 -10.16 3.71 -1.11
CA GLY A 26 -10.04 2.40 -0.47
C GLY A 26 -8.86 1.58 -0.97
N GLN A 27 -8.06 2.11 -1.90
CA GLN A 27 -6.83 1.47 -2.38
C GLN A 27 -5.59 2.24 -1.89
N ALA A 28 -4.51 1.51 -1.68
CA ALA A 28 -3.20 2.08 -1.36
C ALA A 28 -2.10 1.22 -1.97
N PHE A 29 -0.96 1.85 -2.25
CA PHE A 29 0.29 1.20 -2.62
C PHE A 29 1.28 1.34 -1.48
N VAL A 30 2.08 0.30 -1.28
CA VAL A 30 3.18 0.29 -0.31
C VAL A 30 4.45 -0.10 -1.03
N GLU A 31 5.45 0.76 -1.00
CA GLU A 31 6.76 0.49 -1.58
C GLU A 31 7.67 -0.18 -0.53
N PHE A 32 8.21 -1.34 -0.86
CA PHE A 32 9.10 -2.10 0.02
C PHE A 32 10.56 -1.92 -0.40
N PRO A 33 11.52 -1.95 0.55
CA PRO A 33 12.95 -1.81 0.23
C PRO A 33 13.49 -2.92 -0.68
N SER A 34 12.89 -4.11 -0.65
CA SER A 34 13.27 -5.23 -1.50
C SER A 34 12.06 -6.05 -1.99
N PRO A 35 12.19 -6.79 -3.10
CA PRO A 35 11.14 -7.70 -3.55
C PRO A 35 10.80 -8.79 -2.54
N GLY A 36 11.81 -9.31 -1.80
CA GLY A 36 11.58 -10.34 -0.78
C GLY A 36 10.73 -9.84 0.39
N ASP A 37 10.84 -8.56 0.72
CA ASP A 37 10.01 -7.92 1.73
C ASP A 37 8.55 -7.81 1.27
N ALA A 38 8.34 -7.45 0.00
CA ALA A 38 7.01 -7.45 -0.61
C ALA A 38 6.39 -8.86 -0.63
N ASP A 39 7.17 -9.88 -0.99
CA ASP A 39 6.72 -11.28 -1.01
C ASP A 39 6.35 -11.78 0.39
N HIS A 40 7.12 -11.41 1.42
CA HIS A 40 6.75 -11.70 2.81
C HIS A 40 5.46 -10.97 3.23
N ALA A 41 5.29 -9.70 2.83
CA ALA A 41 4.07 -8.96 3.13
C ALA A 41 2.82 -9.59 2.48
N MET A 42 2.96 -10.21 1.30
CA MET A 42 1.88 -10.95 0.63
C MET A 42 1.32 -12.12 1.46
N GLN A 43 2.05 -12.62 2.47
CA GLN A 43 1.53 -13.63 3.41
C GLN A 43 0.39 -13.10 4.29
N LEU A 44 0.18 -11.79 4.33
CA LEU A 44 -0.91 -11.13 5.03
C LEU A 44 -2.15 -10.94 4.14
N ASP A 45 -2.17 -11.46 2.92
CA ASP A 45 -3.33 -11.39 2.04
C ASP A 45 -4.59 -11.97 2.73
N ARG A 46 -5.72 -11.28 2.57
CA ARG A 46 -7.03 -11.59 3.17
C ARG A 46 -7.08 -11.56 4.69
N GLN A 47 -6.05 -11.06 5.36
CA GLN A 47 -6.12 -10.84 6.80
C GLN A 47 -7.04 -9.67 7.17
N MET A 48 -7.55 -9.72 8.40
CA MET A 48 -8.42 -8.68 8.94
C MET A 48 -7.60 -7.47 9.39
N PHE A 49 -7.93 -6.31 8.85
CA PHE A 49 -7.48 -5.01 9.30
C PHE A 49 -8.64 -4.28 9.99
N GLY A 50 -8.71 -4.40 11.32
CA GLY A 50 -9.89 -4.01 12.08
C GLY A 50 -11.10 -4.86 11.69
N ASN A 51 -12.15 -4.24 11.15
CA ASN A 51 -13.39 -4.91 10.74
C ASN A 51 -13.49 -5.20 9.24
N ARG A 52 -12.39 -5.04 8.48
CA ARG A 52 -12.36 -5.30 7.03
C ARG A 52 -11.26 -6.29 6.70
N TYR A 53 -11.52 -7.19 5.77
CA TYR A 53 -10.45 -7.95 5.14
C TYR A 53 -9.74 -7.03 4.14
N VAL A 54 -8.44 -7.26 3.95
CA VAL A 54 -7.62 -6.53 2.97
C VAL A 54 -7.11 -7.53 1.96
N GLU A 55 -7.16 -7.18 0.67
CA GLU A 55 -6.57 -7.95 -0.41
C GLU A 55 -5.25 -7.30 -0.81
N LEU A 56 -4.22 -8.13 -1.01
CA LEU A 56 -2.88 -7.68 -1.41
C LEU A 56 -2.54 -8.22 -2.79
N PHE A 57 -1.89 -7.37 -3.59
CA PHE A 57 -1.43 -7.70 -4.93
C PHE A 57 -0.04 -7.11 -5.14
N LEU A 58 0.84 -7.87 -5.79
CA LEU A 58 2.11 -7.31 -6.27
C LEU A 58 1.83 -6.31 -7.39
N SER A 59 2.55 -5.20 -7.36
CA SER A 59 2.42 -4.11 -8.32
C SER A 59 3.80 -3.57 -8.69
N SER A 60 3.89 -2.98 -9.87
CA SER A 60 5.05 -2.20 -10.29
C SER A 60 4.99 -0.76 -9.76
N ALA A 61 6.16 -0.11 -9.69
CA ALA A 61 6.25 1.31 -9.35
C ALA A 61 5.54 2.22 -10.37
N GLU A 62 5.43 1.80 -11.63
CA GLU A 62 4.72 2.53 -12.68
C GLU A 62 3.21 2.52 -12.47
N GLU A 63 2.63 1.37 -12.09
CA GLU A 63 1.21 1.26 -11.74
C GLU A 63 0.88 2.12 -10.50
N ALA A 64 1.72 2.04 -9.46
CA ALA A 64 1.57 2.86 -8.26
C ALA A 64 1.61 4.36 -8.60
N ARG A 65 2.55 4.78 -9.46
CA ARG A 65 2.68 6.16 -9.90
C ARG A 65 1.48 6.63 -10.70
N ARG A 66 0.96 5.82 -11.64
CA ARG A 66 -0.23 6.15 -12.43
C ARG A 66 -1.48 6.29 -11.57
N ALA A 67 -1.63 5.43 -10.56
CA ALA A 67 -2.78 5.48 -9.66
C ALA A 67 -2.73 6.68 -8.70
N THR A 68 -1.54 7.14 -8.33
CA THR A 68 -1.32 8.22 -7.35
C THR A 68 -0.97 9.56 -7.98
N SER A 69 -0.67 9.61 -9.29
CA SER A 69 -0.36 10.85 -10.01
C SER A 69 -1.54 11.82 -10.08
N GLY A 70 -2.78 11.34 -9.84
CA GLY A 70 -3.97 12.18 -9.73
C GLY A 70 -4.26 12.73 -8.33
N SER A 71 -3.47 12.37 -7.32
CA SER A 71 -3.71 12.69 -5.91
C SER A 71 -2.74 13.71 -5.31
N PHE A 72 -1.96 14.41 -6.13
CA PHE A 72 -1.13 15.54 -5.68
C PHE A 72 -1.77 16.87 -6.07
N PHE A 73 -2.69 17.34 -5.23
CA PHE A 73 -2.98 18.77 -4.99
C PHE A 73 -3.35 18.94 -3.52
#